data_AF-A0A1I9G5P9-F1
#
_entry.id   AF-A0A1I9G5P9-F1
#
_cell.length_a   1.000
_cell.length_b   1.000
_cell.length_c   1.000
_cell.angle_alpha   90.00
_cell.angle_beta   90.00
_cell.angle_gamma   90.00
#
_symmetry.space_group_name_H-M   'P 1'
#
loop_
_entity.id
_entity.type
_entity.pdbx_description
1 polymer ?
#
loop_
_entity_poly.entity_id
_entity_poly.type
_entity_poly.pdbx_seq_one_letter_code
_entity_poly.pdbx_strand_id
1 'polypeptide(L)'
;KLQYEPIDDELDDALSFIKVINAGRSFFVHNVNGHVQSRVVYFLMNIHLLPRSIYLTRHGESEYNRIGRLGGDSPLSANGIEYAKKLREYFKVFLRFFFQTLIQKILFWEQRLNDSHLFY
;
A
#
# COMPACT_ATOMS: atom_id res chain seq x y z
N LYS A 1 26.88 -1.87 -26.91
CA LYS A 1 25.56 -2.11 -27.56
C LYS A 1 24.52 -2.21 -26.47
N LEU A 2 23.44 -1.44 -26.54
CA LEU A 2 22.25 -1.66 -25.73
C LEU A 2 21.54 -2.88 -26.31
N GLN A 3 21.55 -4.01 -25.62
CA GLN A 3 21.03 -5.32 -26.08
C GLN A 3 19.64 -5.63 -25.49
N TYR A 4 18.88 -4.62 -25.09
CA TYR A 4 17.53 -4.86 -24.57
C TYR A 4 16.51 -4.85 -25.70
N GLU A 5 15.75 -5.94 -25.82
CA GLU A 5 14.60 -6.09 -26.71
C GLU A 5 13.37 -6.38 -25.82
N PRO A 6 12.34 -5.51 -25.81
CA PRO A 6 11.13 -5.76 -25.04
C PRO A 6 10.32 -6.91 -25.65
N ILE A 7 9.51 -7.57 -24.83
CA ILE A 7 8.50 -8.54 -25.32
C ILE A 7 7.61 -7.86 -26.37
N ASP A 8 7.33 -8.58 -27.44
CA ASP A 8 6.52 -8.15 -28.57
C ASP A 8 5.27 -9.03 -28.69
N ASP A 9 4.09 -8.43 -28.85
CA ASP A 9 2.82 -9.15 -28.85
C ASP A 9 2.56 -9.97 -30.12
N GLU A 10 3.24 -9.65 -31.24
CA GLU A 10 3.13 -10.42 -32.48
C GLU A 10 4.20 -11.50 -32.57
N LEU A 11 5.45 -11.19 -32.22
CA LEU A 11 6.56 -12.15 -32.28
C LEU A 11 6.51 -13.17 -31.12
N ASP A 12 5.99 -12.78 -29.96
CA ASP A 12 5.91 -13.63 -28.76
C ASP A 12 4.48 -14.11 -28.46
N ASP A 13 3.61 -14.24 -29.48
CA ASP A 13 2.17 -14.54 -29.30
C ASP A 13 1.89 -15.81 -28.48
N ALA A 14 2.77 -16.81 -28.57
CA ALA A 14 2.64 -18.05 -27.82
C ALA A 14 2.88 -17.90 -26.30
N LEU A 15 3.45 -16.79 -25.83
CA LEU A 15 3.80 -16.57 -24.42
C LEU A 15 2.65 -15.94 -23.63
N SER A 16 2.50 -16.36 -22.38
CA SER A 16 1.64 -15.66 -21.40
C SER A 16 2.45 -14.61 -20.65
N PHE A 17 2.10 -13.34 -20.78
CA PHE A 17 2.84 -12.26 -20.11
C PHE A 17 1.96 -11.08 -19.69
N ILE A 18 2.53 -10.25 -18.83
CA ILE A 18 1.98 -8.94 -18.44
C ILE A 18 3.08 -7.88 -18.56
N LYS A 19 2.79 -6.81 -19.32
CA LYS A 19 3.63 -5.60 -19.37
C LYS A 19 3.08 -4.60 -18.38
N VAL A 20 3.87 -4.25 -17.36
CA VAL A 20 3.55 -3.19 -16.40
C VAL A 20 4.23 -1.90 -16.87
N ILE A 21 3.43 -0.91 -17.28
CA ILE A 21 3.93 0.29 -17.95
C ILE A 21 3.84 1.48 -16.98
N ASN A 22 4.90 2.29 -16.94
CA ASN A 22 4.99 3.51 -16.14
C ASN A 22 4.63 3.26 -14.66
N ALA A 23 5.29 2.30 -14.03
CA ALA A 23 5.13 2.03 -12.60
C ALA A 23 3.68 1.66 -12.19
N GLY A 24 2.95 0.98 -13.08
CA GLY A 24 1.57 0.53 -12.84
C GLY A 24 0.48 1.52 -13.26
N ARG A 25 0.81 2.55 -14.06
CA ARG A 25 -0.21 3.43 -14.66
C ARG A 25 -1.02 2.75 -15.76
N SER A 26 -0.42 1.78 -16.44
CA SER A 26 -1.07 0.99 -17.48
C SER A 26 -0.54 -0.45 -17.46
N PHE A 27 -1.38 -1.37 -17.90
CA PHE A 27 -1.10 -2.80 -17.95
C PHE A 27 -1.53 -3.35 -19.30
N PHE A 28 -0.70 -4.19 -19.91
CA PHE A 28 -1.06 -5.00 -21.07
C PHE A 28 -0.89 -6.46 -20.71
N VAL A 29 -1.91 -7.28 -20.97
CA VAL A 29 -1.98 -8.67 -20.54
C VAL A 29 -2.24 -9.53 -21.77
N HIS A 30 -1.39 -10.54 -22.00
CA HIS A 30 -1.47 -11.41 -23.17
C HIS A 30 -1.55 -12.88 -22.78
N ASN A 31 -2.40 -13.62 -23.53
CA ASN A 31 -2.54 -15.08 -23.45
C ASN A 31 -2.64 -15.65 -22.02
N VAL A 32 -3.41 -14.98 -21.14
CA VAL A 32 -3.60 -15.42 -19.75
C VAL A 32 -4.71 -16.45 -19.68
N ASN A 33 -4.34 -17.67 -19.32
CA ASN A 33 -5.23 -18.83 -19.28
C ASN A 33 -5.26 -19.45 -17.89
N GLY A 34 -6.49 -19.70 -17.41
CA GLY A 34 -6.73 -20.38 -16.15
C GLY A 34 -6.55 -19.49 -14.90
N HIS A 35 -7.00 -20.04 -13.77
CA HIS A 35 -7.23 -19.27 -12.56
C HIS A 35 -5.96 -18.66 -11.94
N VAL A 36 -4.86 -19.41 -11.93
CA VAL A 36 -3.62 -18.99 -11.26
C VAL A 36 -3.04 -17.74 -11.92
N GLN A 37 -2.96 -17.71 -13.25
CA GLN A 37 -2.41 -16.58 -13.99
C GLN A 37 -3.28 -15.33 -13.83
N SER A 38 -4.62 -15.47 -13.86
CA SER A 38 -5.54 -14.35 -13.59
C SER A 38 -5.36 -13.77 -12.18
N ARG A 39 -5.09 -14.60 -11.17
CA ARG A 39 -4.81 -14.13 -9.80
C ARG A 39 -3.50 -13.33 -9.71
N VAL A 40 -2.48 -13.72 -10.47
CA VAL A 40 -1.21 -12.98 -10.56
C VAL A 40 -1.44 -11.61 -11.20
N VAL A 41 -2.14 -11.55 -12.34
CA VAL A 41 -2.51 -10.29 -12.99
C VAL A 41 -3.26 -9.38 -12.04
N TYR A 42 -4.32 -9.90 -11.40
CA TYR A 42 -5.11 -9.15 -10.43
C TYR A 42 -4.25 -8.59 -9.29
N PHE A 43 -3.34 -9.40 -8.74
CA PHE A 43 -2.44 -8.94 -7.68
C PHE A 43 -1.57 -7.77 -8.16
N LEU A 44 -0.90 -7.92 -9.30
CA LEU A 44 -0.01 -6.89 -9.86
C LEU A 44 -0.72 -5.57 -10.16
N MET A 45 -1.97 -5.64 -10.66
CA MET A 45 -2.78 -4.45 -10.94
C MET A 45 -3.16 -3.66 -9.69
N ASN A 46 -3.11 -4.26 -8.50
CA ASN A 46 -3.48 -3.62 -7.23
C ASN A 46 -2.26 -3.21 -6.37
N ILE A 47 -1.03 -3.47 -6.83
CA ILE A 47 0.18 -3.02 -6.14
C ILE A 47 0.40 -1.53 -6.37
N HIS A 48 0.87 -0.84 -5.33
CA HIS A 48 1.20 0.57 -5.40
C HIS A 48 2.63 0.80 -4.93
N LEU A 49 3.38 1.62 -5.66
CA LEU A 49 4.80 1.89 -5.39
C LEU A 49 5.03 3.09 -4.46
N LEU A 50 4.00 3.89 -4.21
CA LEU A 50 4.10 5.04 -3.30
C LEU A 50 4.32 4.54 -1.87
N PRO A 51 5.28 5.10 -1.11
CA PRO A 51 5.48 4.77 0.29
C PRO A 51 4.19 4.99 1.09
N ARG A 52 3.75 3.97 1.83
CA ARG A 52 2.59 4.03 2.72
C ARG A 52 2.96 3.42 4.07
N SER A 53 2.39 3.99 5.13
CA SER A 53 2.46 3.40 6.46
C SER A 53 1.22 2.54 6.69
N ILE A 54 1.40 1.24 6.93
CA ILE A 54 0.31 0.32 7.32
C ILE A 54 0.53 -0.04 8.78
N TYR A 55 -0.45 0.27 9.63
CA TYR A 55 -0.39 -0.03 11.05
C TYR A 55 -1.30 -1.22 11.35
N LEU A 56 -0.73 -2.26 11.96
CA LEU A 56 -1.46 -3.46 12.34
C LEU A 56 -1.38 -3.61 13.86
N THR A 57 -2.53 -3.88 14.47
CA THR A 57 -2.60 -4.20 15.88
C THR A 57 -3.76 -5.15 16.17
N ARG A 58 -3.65 -5.88 17.28
CA ARG A 58 -4.78 -6.65 17.82
C ARG A 58 -5.80 -5.72 18.48
N HIS A 59 -6.97 -6.28 18.79
CA HIS A 59 -7.86 -5.71 19.80
C HIS A 59 -7.12 -5.61 21.15
N GLY A 60 -7.55 -4.67 22.01
CA GLY A 60 -7.09 -4.63 23.40
C GLY A 60 -7.42 -5.93 24.14
N GLU A 61 -6.73 -6.21 25.25
CA GLU A 61 -6.97 -7.43 26.05
C GLU A 61 -8.47 -7.64 26.34
N SER A 62 -8.97 -8.84 26.07
CA SER A 62 -10.34 -9.25 26.41
C SER A 62 -10.39 -10.05 27.71
N GLU A 63 -11.58 -10.17 28.32
CA GLU A 63 -11.77 -11.03 29.49
C GLU A 63 -11.40 -12.50 29.20
N TYR A 64 -11.64 -12.98 27.98
CA TYR A 64 -11.19 -14.33 27.58
C TYR A 64 -9.68 -14.44 27.43
N ASN A 65 -8.98 -13.38 27.01
CA ASN A 65 -7.52 -13.41 26.98
C ASN A 65 -6.94 -13.56 28.40
N ARG A 66 -7.54 -12.90 29.41
CA ARG A 66 -7.09 -12.98 30.81
C ARG A 66 -7.12 -14.39 31.37
N ILE A 67 -8.10 -15.19 30.96
CA ILE A 67 -8.26 -16.58 31.39
C ILE A 67 -7.67 -17.59 30.39
N GLY A 68 -6.97 -17.13 29.35
CA GLY A 68 -6.35 -18.00 28.34
C GLY A 68 -7.34 -18.72 27.41
N ARG A 69 -8.59 -18.24 27.30
CA ARG A 69 -9.61 -18.82 26.42
C ARG A 69 -9.46 -18.30 24.99
N LEU A 70 -9.46 -19.22 24.03
CA LEU A 70 -9.41 -18.92 22.59
C LEU A 70 -10.83 -18.77 22.00
N GLY A 71 -10.97 -17.90 21.00
CA GLY A 71 -12.22 -17.64 20.30
C GLY A 71 -13.30 -16.96 21.15
N GLY A 72 -14.53 -16.89 20.64
CA GLY A 72 -15.67 -16.24 21.30
C GLY A 72 -15.72 -14.73 21.13
N ASP A 73 -16.67 -14.10 21.82
CA ASP A 73 -16.98 -12.65 21.71
C ASP A 73 -17.11 -12.02 23.11
N SER A 74 -16.06 -12.14 23.92
CA SER A 74 -16.01 -11.54 25.25
C SER A 74 -15.71 -10.04 25.18
N PRO A 75 -16.21 -9.22 26.11
CA PRO A 75 -15.86 -7.80 26.17
C PRO A 75 -14.36 -7.57 26.45
N LEU A 76 -13.92 -6.34 26.17
CA LEU A 76 -12.59 -5.86 26.57
C LEU A 76 -12.45 -5.84 28.09
N SER A 77 -11.26 -6.18 28.57
CA SER A 77 -10.89 -5.97 29.96
C SER A 77 -10.63 -4.49 30.25
N ALA A 78 -10.45 -4.15 31.53
CA ALA A 78 -10.00 -2.81 31.92
C ALA A 78 -8.70 -2.40 31.21
N ASN A 79 -7.75 -3.33 31.04
CA ASN A 79 -6.51 -3.09 30.30
C ASN A 79 -6.77 -2.93 28.80
N GLY A 80 -7.70 -3.70 28.23
CA GLY A 80 -8.09 -3.57 26.83
C GLY A 80 -8.73 -2.22 26.51
N ILE A 81 -9.54 -1.69 27.41
CA ILE A 81 -10.12 -0.35 27.31
C ILE A 81 -9.02 0.72 27.39
N GLU A 82 -8.07 0.58 28.31
CA GLU A 82 -6.95 1.50 28.44
C GLU A 82 -6.04 1.47 27.19
N TYR A 83 -5.80 0.28 26.65
CA TYR A 83 -5.12 0.11 25.38
C TYR A 83 -5.82 0.89 24.24
N ALA A 84 -7.14 0.75 24.10
CA ALA A 84 -7.90 1.46 23.07
C ALA A 84 -7.80 2.99 23.21
N LYS A 85 -7.81 3.51 24.45
CA LYS A 85 -7.58 4.93 24.73
C LYS A 85 -6.18 5.37 24.28
N LYS A 86 -5.14 4.64 24.67
CA LYS A 86 -3.75 4.96 24.28
C LYS A 86 -3.54 4.87 22.77
N LEU A 87 -4.15 3.90 22.10
CA LEU A 87 -4.12 3.77 20.65
C LEU A 87 -4.72 4.99 19.96
N ARG A 88 -5.88 5.47 20.46
CA ARG A 88 -6.51 6.69 19.96
C ARG A 88 -5.59 7.90 20.13
N GLU A 89 -4.98 8.08 21.30
CA GLU A 89 -4.10 9.22 21.55
C GLU A 89 -2.83 9.16 20.69
N TYR A 90 -2.25 7.97 20.50
CA TYR A 90 -1.13 7.77 19.57
C TYR A 90 -1.47 8.27 18.15
N PHE A 91 -2.62 7.85 17.60
CA PHE A 91 -2.98 8.26 16.24
C PHE A 91 -3.43 9.71 16.12
N LYS A 92 -4.06 10.29 17.15
CA LYS A 92 -4.34 11.74 17.17
C LYS A 92 -3.07 12.56 17.03
N VAL A 93 -2.07 12.23 17.84
CA VAL A 93 -0.78 12.92 17.85
C VAL A 93 -0.02 12.66 16.55
N PHE A 94 0.06 11.39 16.14
CA PHE A 94 0.73 10.99 14.90
C PHE A 94 0.12 11.66 13.67
N LEU A 95 -1.20 11.65 13.51
CA LEU A 95 -1.87 12.28 12.37
C LEU A 95 -1.58 13.79 12.34
N ARG A 96 -1.61 14.47 13.48
CA ARG A 96 -1.29 15.90 13.57
C ARG A 96 0.12 16.19 13.06
N PHE A 97 1.12 15.43 13.51
CA PHE A 97 2.50 15.59 13.03
C PHE A 97 2.65 15.20 11.55
N PHE A 98 2.04 14.09 11.14
CA PHE A 98 2.11 13.61 9.76
C PHE A 98 1.52 14.61 8.78
N PHE A 99 0.33 15.18 9.05
CA PHE A 99 -0.27 16.20 8.19
C PHE A 99 0.61 17.46 8.11
N GLN A 100 1.19 17.89 9.22
CA GLN A 100 2.07 19.06 9.23
C GLN A 100 3.35 18.82 8.40
N THR A 101 3.96 17.65 8.50
CA THR A 101 5.13 17.28 7.67
C THR A 101 4.76 17.08 6.20
N LEU A 102 3.58 16.50 5.92
CA LEU A 102 3.12 16.27 4.56
C LEU A 102 2.86 17.60 3.83
N ILE A 103 2.16 18.54 4.49
CA ILE A 103 1.92 19.88 3.92
C ILE A 103 3.24 20.62 3.66
N GLN A 104 4.20 20.55 4.60
CA GLN A 104 5.54 21.13 4.40
C GLN A 104 6.26 20.53 3.19
N LYS A 105 6.19 19.20 3.00
CA LYS A 105 6.76 18.55 1.81
C LYS A 105 6.06 18.97 0.52
N ILE A 106 4.72 19.03 0.51
CA ILE A 106 3.95 19.43 -0.67
C ILE A 106 4.28 20.87 -1.06
N LEU A 107 4.23 21.81 -0.11
CA LEU A 107 4.58 23.21 -0.35
C LEU A 107 6.02 23.37 -0.87
N PHE A 108 6.96 22.61 -0.30
CA PHE A 108 8.34 22.61 -0.77
C PHE A 108 8.48 22.10 -2.22
N TRP A 109 7.77 21.02 -2.58
CA TRP A 109 7.77 20.51 -3.96
C TRP A 109 7.07 21.46 -4.94
N GLU A 110 5.99 22.13 -4.52
CA GLU A 110 5.27 23.14 -5.31
C GLU A 110 6.14 24.37 -5.59
N GLN A 111 6.88 24.84 -4.59
CA GLN A 111 7.85 25.93 -4.75
C GLN A 111 8.96 25.56 -5.73
N ARG A 112 9.50 24.33 -5.62
CA ARG A 112 10.53 23.82 -6.54
C ARG A 112 10.05 23.67 -7.98
N LEU A 113 8.78 23.29 -8.18
CA LEU A 113 8.16 23.24 -9.51
C LEU A 113 8.02 24.65 -10.10
N ASN A 114 7.56 25.62 -9.31
CA ASN A 114 7.46 27.01 -9.75
C ASN A 114 8.84 27.63 -10.06
N ASP A 115 9.87 27.32 -9.28
CA ASP A 115 11.24 27.79 -9.53
C ASP A 115 11.88 27.14 -10.77
N SER A 116 11.42 25.94 -11.17
CA SER A 116 11.93 25.27 -12.37
C SER A 116 11.42 25.85 -13.69
N HIS A 117 10.35 26.66 -13.66
CA HIS A 117 9.87 27.42 -14.82
C HIS A 117 10.73 28.66 -15.14
N LEU A 118 11.74 28.99 -14.33
CA LEU A 118 12.72 30.05 -14.59
C LEU A 118 13.94 29.60 -15.43
N PHE A 119 13.96 28.35 -15.90
CA PHE A 119 15.07 27.77 -16.68
C PHE A 119 14.71 27.34 -18.12
N TYR A 120 13.60 27.83 -18.66
CA TYR A 120 13.28 27.74 -20.10
C TYR A 120 12.99 29.12 -20.69
#